data_AF-A0A972JTP1-F1
#
_entry.id   AF-A0A972JTP1-F1
#
_cell.length_a   1.000
_cell.length_b   1.000
_cell.length_c   1.000
_cell.angle_alpha   90.00
_cell.angle_beta   90.00
_cell.angle_gamma   90.00
#
_symmetry.space_group_name_H-M   'P 1'
#
loop_
_entity.id
_entity.type
_entity.pdbx_description
1 polymer ?
#
loop_
_entity_poly.entity_id
_entity_poly.type
_entity_poly.pdbx_seq_one_letter_code
_entity_poly.pdbx_strand_id
1 'polypeptide(L)'
;MSVPIRELKRRYKMNLALGHVLPTFDRSIPLPLSTGTPLYDAALTDKLVATTTLNEPEHLNRAWHLVQQATPEEQQTLVGHARYLLNDYKLLLALRAWQDGNDDMTRQLLRMLPWGWRFSFPTAVIKPAATIFTGWRRSLNFRLVSEPRFSALQSLFRDILTQAPSVAILKYRQTIKESAALLRFRFEGERERVIHNLCFHNGRDIAENDVVEPVGTFLRARRVVVDDDVVGLLSVLNDSEVEIPITSYMGLLGQLGIRLNQDLHSEIGPLRDYAVRCATAIESLLRLKEWGDWLTETHAQTLATRVHHSVIDKGIDIPFFKITKAFMNAPQHARQLVLEPLYIPLLEHFGRQTAGLLPGPGPLTFVQPGNVIHLMSFLLYTLLSSAMDTRLVLLYKKGVEEVPSLDLHNVARHLADDQRALESWLLAEFGGLTMRYEYTYDYKAVSRTLAKLNPTAPLMLDLPFADNMDILSALLPFERVFNLNTAFGAPGEICIAYEYYALFTMNTPNWNFGIWSRYSDSAAQRFGEFLDRLRAFQSLAESSSGGAA
;
A
#
# COMPACT_ATOMS: atom_id res chain seq x y z
N MET A 1 18.52 25.35 5.81
CA MET A 1 17.10 25.03 5.51
C MET A 1 17.07 23.76 4.68
N SER A 2 16.27 22.76 5.04
CA SER A 2 16.22 21.49 4.29
C SER A 2 15.69 21.73 2.88
N VAL A 3 16.38 21.21 1.86
CA VAL A 3 15.95 21.32 0.47
C VAL A 3 14.64 20.53 0.31
N PRO A 4 13.55 21.15 -0.17
CA PRO A 4 12.27 20.45 -0.34
C PRO A 4 12.39 19.23 -1.27
N ILE A 5 11.69 18.14 -0.96
CA ILE A 5 11.67 16.92 -1.81
C ILE A 5 11.32 17.20 -3.28
N ARG A 6 10.55 18.27 -3.57
CA ARG A 6 10.27 18.77 -4.92
C ARG A 6 11.52 19.28 -5.64
N GLU A 7 12.35 20.07 -4.96
CA GLU A 7 13.59 20.59 -5.52
C GLU A 7 14.62 19.48 -5.71
N LEU A 8 14.60 18.46 -4.83
CA LEU A 8 15.41 17.26 -4.99
C LEU A 8 15.00 16.45 -6.23
N LYS A 9 13.71 16.22 -6.43
CA LYS A 9 13.17 15.56 -7.64
C LYS A 9 13.41 16.38 -8.91
N ARG A 10 13.37 17.73 -8.84
CA ARG A 10 13.71 18.62 -9.97
C ARG A 10 15.18 18.52 -10.35
N ARG A 11 16.09 18.63 -9.37
CA ARG A 11 17.54 18.50 -9.58
C ARG A 11 17.92 17.14 -10.13
N TYR A 12 17.27 16.08 -9.65
CA TYR A 12 17.37 14.74 -10.23
C TYR A 12 17.03 14.73 -11.72
N LYS A 13 15.82 15.19 -12.10
CA LYS A 13 15.37 15.22 -13.50
C LYS A 13 16.27 16.09 -14.39
N MET A 14 16.80 17.19 -13.85
CA MET A 14 17.80 18.00 -14.54
C MET A 14 19.09 17.22 -14.75
N ASN A 15 19.64 16.57 -13.74
CA ASN A 15 20.84 15.73 -13.88
C ASN A 15 20.61 14.55 -14.84
N LEU A 16 19.38 14.02 -14.90
CA LEU A 16 18.96 13.05 -15.90
C LEU A 16 19.03 13.60 -17.32
N ALA A 17 18.38 14.74 -17.55
CA ALA A 17 18.37 15.42 -18.84
C ALA A 17 19.77 15.87 -19.29
N LEU A 18 20.67 16.15 -18.33
CA LEU A 18 22.05 16.56 -18.57
C LEU A 18 23.02 15.36 -18.72
N GLY A 19 22.55 14.11 -18.62
CA GLY A 19 23.40 12.93 -18.76
C GLY A 19 24.41 12.73 -17.62
N HIS A 20 24.17 13.36 -16.46
CA HIS A 20 25.02 13.28 -15.26
C HIS A 20 24.71 12.06 -14.37
N VAL A 21 23.77 11.22 -14.79
CA VAL A 21 23.42 9.93 -14.20
C VAL A 21 24.24 8.84 -14.84
N LEU A 22 24.70 7.85 -14.07
CA LEU A 22 25.39 6.69 -14.62
C LEU A 22 24.46 5.95 -15.59
N PRO A 23 24.76 5.91 -16.90
CA PRO A 23 23.96 5.14 -17.83
C PRO A 23 24.22 3.66 -17.55
N THR A 24 23.18 2.96 -17.11
CA THR A 24 23.16 1.50 -17.15
C THR A 24 22.06 1.08 -18.10
N PHE A 25 22.43 0.29 -19.10
CA PHE A 25 21.50 -0.28 -20.06
C PHE A 25 21.00 -1.61 -19.50
N ASP A 26 19.71 -1.71 -19.20
CA ASP A 26 19.05 -3.00 -19.01
C ASP A 26 18.41 -3.38 -20.36
N ARG A 27 18.97 -4.38 -21.04
CA ARG A 27 18.50 -4.85 -22.36
C ARG A 27 18.19 -3.71 -23.34
N SER A 28 19.13 -2.77 -23.45
CA SER A 28 19.05 -1.62 -24.37
C SER A 28 18.03 -0.53 -23.99
N ILE A 29 17.41 -0.59 -22.81
CA ILE A 29 16.59 0.49 -22.26
C ILE A 29 17.44 1.31 -21.28
N PRO A 30 17.54 2.64 -21.46
CA PRO A 30 18.21 3.51 -20.49
C PRO A 30 17.33 3.62 -19.24
N LEU A 31 17.71 2.93 -18.16
CA LEU A 31 17.14 3.12 -16.84
C LEU A 31 18.16 3.87 -15.97
N PRO A 32 17.82 5.07 -15.46
CA PRO A 32 18.66 5.74 -14.48
C PRO A 32 18.53 4.99 -13.14
N LEU A 33 19.32 3.95 -12.95
CA LEU A 33 19.22 3.12 -11.76
C LEU A 33 19.77 3.83 -10.50
N SER A 34 20.51 4.93 -10.63
CA SER A 34 21.02 5.78 -9.53
C SER A 34 21.67 7.05 -10.06
N THR A 35 21.55 8.15 -9.34
CA THR A 35 22.38 9.36 -9.59
C THR A 35 23.71 9.36 -8.86
N GLY A 36 24.01 8.32 -8.09
CA GLY A 36 25.08 8.35 -7.09
C GLY A 36 24.80 9.32 -5.93
N THR A 37 23.58 9.86 -5.83
CA THR A 37 23.17 10.79 -4.77
C THR A 37 22.08 10.12 -3.95
N PRO A 38 22.38 9.70 -2.70
CA PRO A 38 21.45 8.98 -1.85
C PRO A 38 20.12 9.71 -1.62
N LEU A 39 20.19 11.04 -1.59
CA LEU A 39 19.02 11.91 -1.43
C LEU A 39 18.07 11.87 -2.63
N TYR A 40 18.60 11.79 -3.85
CA TYR A 40 17.79 11.70 -5.07
C TYR A 40 17.27 10.27 -5.27
N ASP A 41 18.08 9.26 -4.99
CA ASP A 41 17.69 7.87 -5.14
C ASP A 41 16.66 7.42 -4.09
N ALA A 42 16.76 7.91 -2.85
CA ALA A 42 15.73 7.71 -1.81
C ALA A 42 14.40 8.43 -2.14
N ALA A 43 14.47 9.56 -2.86
CA ALA A 43 13.28 10.27 -3.33
C ALA A 43 12.60 9.60 -4.55
N LEU A 44 13.34 8.77 -5.29
CA LEU A 44 12.84 7.97 -6.43
C LEU A 44 12.29 6.61 -6.02
N THR A 45 12.66 6.12 -4.83
CA THR A 45 12.41 4.73 -4.44
C THR A 45 11.03 4.43 -3.91
N ASP A 46 10.03 5.19 -4.37
CA ASP A 46 8.66 4.67 -4.44
C ASP A 46 8.59 3.36 -5.26
N LYS A 47 9.65 2.99 -5.97
CA LYS A 47 9.75 1.75 -6.76
C LYS A 47 11.06 0.96 -6.61
N LEU A 48 11.20 0.20 -5.53
CA LEU A 48 12.05 -0.99 -5.62
C LEU A 48 11.21 -2.14 -6.15
N VAL A 49 10.97 -2.15 -7.46
CA VAL A 49 10.40 -3.34 -8.11
C VAL A 49 11.54 -4.03 -8.84
N ALA A 50 11.67 -5.34 -8.63
CA ALA A 50 12.66 -6.15 -9.33
C ALA A 50 12.56 -5.89 -10.84
N THR A 51 13.66 -5.44 -11.44
CA THR A 51 13.74 -5.36 -12.89
C THR A 51 14.04 -6.75 -13.46
N THR A 52 14.05 -6.88 -14.79
CA THR A 52 14.48 -8.12 -15.46
C THR A 52 15.92 -8.52 -15.17
N THR A 53 16.74 -7.61 -14.62
CA THR A 53 18.18 -7.83 -14.39
C THR A 53 18.62 -7.67 -12.94
N LEU A 54 17.87 -6.96 -12.10
CA LEU A 54 18.16 -6.84 -10.68
C LEU A 54 17.11 -7.59 -9.86
N ASN A 55 17.55 -8.63 -9.15
CA ASN A 55 16.71 -9.30 -8.18
C ASN A 55 16.53 -8.41 -6.93
N GLU A 56 15.49 -8.63 -6.11
CA GLU A 56 15.32 -7.80 -4.89
C GLU A 56 16.52 -7.77 -3.93
N PRO A 57 17.32 -8.86 -3.75
CA PRO A 57 18.53 -8.77 -2.96
C PRO A 57 19.49 -7.70 -3.49
N GLU A 58 19.71 -7.64 -4.81
CA GLU A 58 20.59 -6.64 -5.44
C GLU A 58 20.02 -5.22 -5.29
N HIS A 59 18.69 -5.07 -5.32
CA HIS A 59 18.02 -3.80 -5.06
C HIS A 59 18.23 -3.28 -3.63
N LEU A 60 18.03 -4.13 -2.63
CA LEU A 60 18.25 -3.76 -1.22
C LEU A 60 19.74 -3.48 -0.95
N ASN A 61 20.63 -4.25 -1.57
CA ASN A 61 22.08 -4.00 -1.55
C ASN A 61 22.42 -2.59 -2.02
N ARG A 62 21.84 -2.17 -3.14
CA ARG A 62 22.06 -0.85 -3.71
C ARG A 62 21.47 0.27 -2.84
N ALA A 63 20.23 0.12 -2.40
CA ALA A 63 19.57 1.07 -1.51
C ALA A 63 20.40 1.28 -0.24
N TRP A 64 20.96 0.19 0.30
CA TRP A 64 21.86 0.25 1.43
C TRP A 64 23.17 0.96 1.12
N HIS A 65 23.83 0.64 0.01
CA HIS A 65 25.06 1.32 -0.42
C HIS A 65 24.87 2.84 -0.53
N LEU A 66 23.73 3.27 -1.06
CA LEU A 66 23.36 4.69 -1.14
C LEU A 66 23.19 5.28 0.26
N VAL A 67 22.38 4.66 1.12
CA VAL A 67 22.21 5.12 2.50
C VAL A 67 23.54 5.19 3.24
N GLN A 68 24.48 4.26 3.00
CA GLN A 68 25.81 4.28 3.60
C GLN A 68 26.71 5.42 3.11
N GLN A 69 26.54 5.86 1.87
CA GLN A 69 27.33 6.93 1.27
C GLN A 69 26.70 8.32 1.42
N ALA A 70 25.50 8.40 2.01
CA ALA A 70 24.81 9.66 2.24
C ALA A 70 25.60 10.56 3.20
N THR A 71 25.83 11.80 2.79
CA THR A 71 26.42 12.83 3.65
C THR A 71 25.49 13.17 4.83
N PRO A 72 26.01 13.73 5.94
CA PRO A 72 25.17 14.09 7.09
C PRO A 72 24.00 15.02 6.75
N GLU A 73 24.19 15.97 5.83
CA GLU A 73 23.14 16.88 5.37
C GLU A 73 22.04 16.15 4.58
N GLU A 74 22.43 15.21 3.72
CA GLU A 74 21.47 14.37 2.98
C GLU A 74 20.69 13.46 3.93
N GLN A 75 21.36 12.87 4.92
CA GLN A 75 20.70 12.06 5.95
C GLN A 75 19.69 12.89 6.75
N GLN A 76 20.06 14.07 7.20
CA GLN A 76 19.15 14.96 7.94
C GLN A 76 17.94 15.37 7.08
N THR A 77 18.16 15.58 5.78
CA THR A 77 17.08 15.87 4.84
C THR A 77 16.16 14.66 4.65
N LEU A 78 16.71 13.45 4.51
CA LEU A 78 15.93 12.21 4.41
C LEU A 78 15.11 11.93 5.66
N VAL A 79 15.66 12.21 6.84
CA VAL A 79 14.95 12.12 8.12
C VAL A 79 13.76 13.08 8.16
N GLY A 80 13.96 14.33 7.72
CA GLY A 80 12.89 15.31 7.59
C GLY A 80 11.75 14.84 6.67
N HIS A 81 12.05 13.94 5.73
CA HIS A 81 11.10 13.35 4.80
C HIS A 81 10.72 11.89 5.10
N ALA A 82 11.17 11.32 6.22
CA ALA A 82 11.09 9.88 6.46
C ALA A 82 9.66 9.34 6.50
N ARG A 83 8.65 10.16 6.81
CA ARG A 83 7.23 9.76 6.72
C ARG A 83 6.84 9.30 5.31
N TYR A 84 7.44 9.89 4.29
CA TYR A 84 7.10 9.71 2.87
C TYR A 84 7.96 8.67 2.15
N LEU A 85 8.92 8.04 2.85
CA LEU A 85 9.75 6.98 2.27
C LEU A 85 9.05 5.63 2.33
N LEU A 86 9.49 4.65 1.53
CA LEU A 86 9.09 3.26 1.74
C LEU A 86 9.56 2.76 3.12
N ASN A 87 8.82 1.81 3.70
CA ASN A 87 9.21 1.21 4.99
C ASN A 87 10.61 0.58 4.93
N ASP A 88 11.01 -0.01 3.79
CA ASP A 88 12.37 -0.50 3.58
C ASP A 88 13.40 0.62 3.74
N TYR A 89 13.18 1.78 3.12
CA TYR A 89 14.10 2.92 3.24
C TYR A 89 14.13 3.51 4.65
N LYS A 90 12.97 3.64 5.31
CA LYS A 90 12.92 4.08 6.72
C LYS A 90 13.73 3.13 7.61
N LEU A 91 13.62 1.83 7.36
CA LEU A 91 14.39 0.83 8.07
C LEU A 91 15.89 0.95 7.75
N LEU A 92 16.29 1.08 6.48
CA LEU A 92 17.69 1.26 6.10
C LEU A 92 18.28 2.51 6.75
N LEU A 93 17.55 3.63 6.79
CA LEU A 93 17.98 4.83 7.51
C LEU A 93 18.13 4.58 9.02
N ALA A 94 17.20 3.84 9.64
CA ALA A 94 17.31 3.47 11.05
C ALA A 94 18.52 2.57 11.31
N LEU A 95 18.82 1.65 10.40
CA LEU A 95 20.00 0.78 10.47
C LEU A 95 21.31 1.56 10.28
N ARG A 96 21.31 2.60 9.45
CA ARG A 96 22.46 3.47 9.28
C ARG A 96 22.69 4.34 10.51
N ALA A 97 21.64 4.99 11.03
CA ALA A 97 21.71 5.72 12.28
C ALA A 97 22.23 4.84 13.43
N TRP A 98 21.81 3.58 13.46
CA TRP A 98 22.31 2.58 14.39
C TRP A 98 23.81 2.28 14.21
N GLN A 99 24.25 2.08 12.96
CA GLN A 99 25.66 1.86 12.62
C GLN A 99 26.53 3.05 13.04
N ASP A 100 26.02 4.27 12.92
CA ASP A 100 26.71 5.52 13.30
C ASP A 100 26.65 5.81 14.81
N GLY A 101 25.98 4.97 15.60
CA GLY A 101 25.84 5.18 17.04
C GLY A 101 24.79 6.23 17.45
N ASN A 102 23.94 6.67 16.52
CA ASN A 102 22.91 7.68 16.75
C ASN A 102 21.59 7.04 17.22
N ASP A 103 21.51 6.78 18.52
CA ASP A 103 20.39 6.08 19.15
C ASP A 103 19.08 6.88 19.07
N ASP A 104 19.15 8.22 19.19
CA ASP A 104 17.97 9.09 19.09
C ASP A 104 17.35 9.07 17.70
N MET A 105 18.18 9.18 16.66
CA MET A 105 17.73 9.11 15.28
C MET A 105 17.14 7.74 14.95
N THR A 106 17.77 6.67 15.45
CA THR A 106 17.25 5.30 15.32
C THR A 106 15.84 5.20 15.89
N ARG A 107 15.62 5.71 17.11
CA ARG A 107 14.30 5.72 17.77
C ARG A 107 13.26 6.53 16.98
N GLN A 108 13.64 7.71 16.48
CA GLN A 108 12.73 8.56 15.69
C GLN A 108 12.26 7.86 14.42
N LEU A 109 13.18 7.25 13.66
CA LEU A 109 12.85 6.53 12.42
C LEU A 109 12.02 5.28 12.69
N LEU A 110 12.34 4.51 13.74
CA LEU A 110 11.54 3.35 14.12
C LEU A 110 10.11 3.73 14.54
N ARG A 111 9.90 4.89 15.17
CA ARG A 111 8.55 5.38 15.50
C ARG A 111 7.69 5.70 14.28
N MET A 112 8.30 5.86 13.10
CA MET A 112 7.58 6.07 11.84
C MET A 112 7.21 4.76 11.12
N LEU A 113 7.73 3.63 11.60
CA LEU A 113 7.48 2.31 11.04
C LEU A 113 6.29 1.61 11.71
N PRO A 114 5.60 0.68 11.02
CA PRO A 114 4.61 -0.20 11.66
C PRO A 114 5.24 -1.12 12.72
N TRP A 115 4.45 -1.59 13.69
CA TRP A 115 4.95 -2.40 14.81
C TRP A 115 5.73 -3.66 14.39
N GLY A 116 5.28 -4.36 13.34
CA GLY A 116 5.99 -5.54 12.82
C GLY A 116 7.45 -5.23 12.45
N TRP A 117 7.70 -4.06 11.85
CA TRP A 117 9.05 -3.62 11.47
C TRP A 117 9.89 -3.22 12.68
N ARG A 118 9.26 -2.57 13.68
CA ARG A 118 9.93 -2.21 14.94
C ARG A 118 10.39 -3.45 15.69
N PHE A 119 9.51 -4.42 15.89
CA PHE A 119 9.86 -5.68 16.56
C PHE A 119 10.89 -6.48 15.79
N SER A 120 10.86 -6.37 14.47
CA SER A 120 11.84 -7.04 13.65
C SER A 120 13.22 -6.44 13.84
N PHE A 121 13.38 -5.13 14.12
CA PHE A 121 14.64 -4.36 14.08
C PHE A 121 15.91 -5.12 14.50
N PRO A 122 15.93 -5.84 15.63
CA PRO A 122 17.09 -6.64 16.01
C PRO A 122 17.51 -7.71 15.00
N THR A 123 16.53 -8.35 14.35
CA THR A 123 16.74 -9.36 13.32
C THR A 123 17.48 -8.81 12.10
N ALA A 124 17.28 -7.54 11.69
CA ALA A 124 17.95 -6.96 10.51
C ALA A 124 19.39 -6.59 10.83
N VAL A 125 19.64 -6.21 12.09
CA VAL A 125 20.99 -5.93 12.57
C VAL A 125 21.79 -7.23 12.68
N ILE A 126 21.17 -8.31 13.20
CA ILE A 126 21.90 -9.54 13.60
C ILE A 126 21.89 -10.63 12.53
N LYS A 127 20.73 -10.93 11.92
CA LYS A 127 20.62 -12.02 10.94
C LYS A 127 20.81 -11.48 9.53
N PRO A 128 21.52 -12.22 8.65
CA PRO A 128 21.39 -11.99 7.23
C PRO A 128 19.96 -12.29 6.76
N ALA A 129 19.24 -13.24 7.33
CA ALA A 129 17.88 -13.55 6.93
C ALA A 129 16.83 -12.51 7.43
N ALA A 130 16.89 -11.25 6.98
CA ALA A 130 15.97 -10.16 7.34
C ALA A 130 14.54 -10.33 6.75
N THR A 131 14.09 -11.57 6.65
CA THR A 131 12.81 -12.07 6.13
C THR A 131 11.59 -11.31 6.66
N ILE A 132 11.65 -10.85 7.92
CA ILE A 132 10.54 -10.21 8.59
C ILE A 132 10.38 -8.73 8.17
N PHE A 133 11.47 -8.09 7.78
CA PHE A 133 11.48 -6.66 7.48
C PHE A 133 10.92 -6.34 6.13
N THR A 134 11.42 -7.03 5.11
CA THR A 134 11.02 -6.76 3.73
C THR A 134 9.59 -7.21 3.45
N GLY A 135 8.92 -7.79 4.46
CA GLY A 135 7.49 -8.11 4.49
C GLY A 135 7.04 -9.13 3.45
N TRP A 136 7.93 -9.60 2.59
CA TRP A 136 7.56 -10.29 1.36
C TRP A 136 8.41 -11.53 1.05
N ARG A 137 9.60 -11.76 1.64
CA ARG A 137 10.55 -12.73 1.04
C ARG A 137 11.35 -13.57 2.03
N ARG A 138 11.06 -14.88 2.01
CA ARG A 138 11.68 -15.94 2.83
C ARG A 138 13.12 -16.31 2.43
N SER A 139 13.66 -15.76 1.34
CA SER A 139 14.92 -16.20 0.73
C SER A 139 16.05 -15.16 0.74
N LEU A 140 15.87 -14.00 1.39
CA LEU A 140 16.89 -12.95 1.41
C LEU A 140 17.87 -13.11 2.57
N ASN A 141 19.14 -13.40 2.28
CA ASN A 141 20.26 -13.39 3.22
C ASN A 141 21.06 -12.08 3.09
N PHE A 142 20.58 -11.01 3.70
CA PHE A 142 21.16 -9.68 3.75
C PHE A 142 21.43 -9.18 5.18
N ARG A 143 22.72 -9.09 5.59
CA ARG A 143 23.16 -8.53 6.88
C ARG A 143 23.72 -7.12 6.64
N LEU A 144 23.21 -6.13 7.36
CA LEU A 144 23.52 -4.72 7.08
C LEU A 144 24.55 -4.08 8.02
N VAL A 145 24.76 -4.66 9.21
CA VAL A 145 25.69 -4.12 10.20
C VAL A 145 26.74 -5.18 10.57
N SER A 146 28.02 -4.82 10.43
CA SER A 146 29.17 -5.69 10.68
C SER A 146 29.32 -6.06 12.16
N GLU A 147 29.02 -5.14 13.07
CA GLU A 147 29.12 -5.34 14.52
C GLU A 147 27.90 -4.76 15.27
N PRO A 148 26.97 -5.59 15.75
CA PRO A 148 25.82 -5.13 16.53
C PRO A 148 26.21 -4.69 17.95
N ARG A 149 25.81 -3.47 18.35
CA ARG A 149 25.86 -2.99 19.75
C ARG A 149 24.79 -3.69 20.60
N PHE A 150 25.03 -4.95 20.97
CA PHE A 150 24.02 -5.85 21.58
C PHE A 150 23.29 -5.26 22.80
N SER A 151 24.00 -4.64 23.74
CA SER A 151 23.38 -4.05 24.96
C SER A 151 22.42 -2.91 24.64
N ALA A 152 22.83 -2.01 23.73
CA ALA A 152 21.96 -0.94 23.25
C ALA A 152 20.76 -1.51 22.48
N LEU A 153 20.93 -2.61 21.75
CA LEU A 153 19.86 -3.21 20.95
C LEU A 153 18.83 -3.90 21.84
N GLN A 154 19.30 -4.53 22.93
CA GLN A 154 18.44 -5.03 24.01
C GLN A 154 17.66 -3.89 24.66
N SER A 155 18.30 -2.77 24.99
CA SER A 155 17.62 -1.59 25.55
C SER A 155 16.56 -1.03 24.60
N LEU A 156 16.89 -0.87 23.31
CA LEU A 156 15.94 -0.43 22.30
C LEU A 156 14.76 -1.41 22.14
N PHE A 157 15.04 -2.71 22.12
CA PHE A 157 14.00 -3.73 22.03
C PHE A 157 13.07 -3.70 23.25
N ARG A 158 13.63 -3.48 24.45
CA ARG A 158 12.85 -3.26 25.68
C ARG A 158 11.93 -2.05 25.55
N ASP A 159 12.44 -0.91 25.08
CA ASP A 159 11.65 0.30 24.88
C ASP A 159 10.51 0.09 23.88
N ILE A 160 10.76 -0.69 22.81
CA ILE A 160 9.74 -1.07 21.82
C ILE A 160 8.66 -1.94 22.46
N LEU A 161 9.05 -2.96 23.25
CA LEU A 161 8.08 -3.81 23.97
C LEU A 161 7.24 -2.97 24.93
N THR A 162 7.84 -2.07 25.70
CA THR A 162 7.14 -1.17 26.64
C THR A 162 6.07 -0.33 25.96
N GLN A 163 6.36 0.26 24.80
CA GLN A 163 5.42 1.11 24.07
C GLN A 163 4.38 0.35 23.24
N ALA A 164 4.58 -0.95 23.00
CA ALA A 164 3.72 -1.70 22.10
C ALA A 164 2.31 -1.92 22.67
N PRO A 165 1.24 -1.71 21.90
CA PRO A 165 -0.10 -2.10 22.32
C PRO A 165 -0.21 -3.63 22.39
N SER A 166 -0.99 -4.16 23.32
CA SER A 166 -1.19 -5.60 23.54
C SER A 166 -1.64 -6.36 22.28
N VAL A 167 -2.46 -5.71 21.44
CA VAL A 167 -2.88 -6.21 20.12
C VAL A 167 -1.67 -6.48 19.20
N ALA A 168 -0.70 -5.56 19.17
CA ALA A 168 0.50 -5.72 18.35
C ALA A 168 1.40 -6.84 18.89
N ILE A 169 1.52 -6.97 20.21
CA ILE A 169 2.25 -8.08 20.85
C ILE A 169 1.66 -9.42 20.41
N LEU A 170 0.33 -9.55 20.45
CA LEU A 170 -0.33 -10.80 20.07
C LEU A 170 -0.19 -11.10 18.57
N LYS A 171 -0.33 -10.08 17.72
CA LYS A 171 -0.22 -10.19 16.26
C LYS A 171 1.20 -10.54 15.79
N TYR A 172 2.23 -9.98 16.43
CA TYR A 172 3.63 -10.13 16.03
C TYR A 172 4.45 -11.00 16.98
N ARG A 173 3.81 -11.88 17.77
CA ARG A 173 4.47 -12.78 18.74
C ARG A 173 5.65 -13.56 18.17
N GLN A 174 5.55 -14.05 16.94
CA GLN A 174 6.61 -14.83 16.30
C GLN A 174 7.83 -13.95 16.01
N THR A 175 7.61 -12.74 15.53
CA THR A 175 8.66 -11.74 15.33
C THR A 175 9.34 -11.37 16.65
N ILE A 176 8.56 -11.16 17.71
CA ILE A 176 9.08 -10.87 19.06
C ILE A 176 9.94 -12.03 19.55
N LYS A 177 9.46 -13.27 19.40
CA LYS A 177 10.20 -14.49 19.75
C LYS A 177 11.55 -14.55 19.05
N GLU A 178 11.58 -14.33 17.74
CA GLU A 178 12.79 -14.40 16.93
C GLU A 178 13.80 -13.33 17.32
N SER A 179 13.36 -12.07 17.48
CA SER A 179 14.22 -10.96 17.91
C SER A 179 14.74 -11.15 19.34
N ALA A 180 13.90 -11.62 20.26
CA ALA A 180 14.31 -11.87 21.65
C ALA A 180 15.34 -13.01 21.75
N ALA A 181 15.12 -14.11 21.01
CA ALA A 181 16.06 -15.23 20.96
C ALA A 181 17.43 -14.79 20.41
N LEU A 182 17.43 -13.97 19.35
CA LEU A 182 18.66 -13.42 18.77
C LEU A 182 19.43 -12.52 19.74
N LEU A 183 18.71 -11.71 20.50
CA LEU A 183 19.28 -10.81 21.47
C LEU A 183 19.74 -11.50 22.75
N ARG A 184 19.45 -12.80 22.94
CA ARG A 184 19.51 -13.46 24.25
C ARG A 184 18.80 -12.59 25.31
N PHE A 185 17.69 -11.99 24.91
CA PHE A 185 17.00 -10.96 25.68
C PHE A 185 16.43 -11.57 26.97
N ARG A 186 16.74 -10.93 28.10
CA ARG A 186 16.17 -11.30 29.39
C ARG A 186 14.92 -10.47 29.63
N PHE A 187 13.80 -11.16 29.76
CA PHE A 187 12.52 -10.54 30.08
C PHE A 187 12.47 -10.28 31.59
N GLU A 188 12.58 -9.01 31.96
CA GLU A 188 12.70 -8.58 33.35
C GLU A 188 11.60 -7.56 33.62
N GLY A 189 10.66 -7.94 34.48
CA GLY A 189 9.42 -7.20 34.72
C GLY A 189 8.19 -8.07 34.48
N GLU A 190 7.10 -7.74 35.13
CA GLU A 190 5.86 -8.52 35.11
C GLU A 190 5.28 -8.64 33.69
N ARG A 191 5.08 -7.51 33.01
CA ARG A 191 4.60 -7.45 31.62
C ARG A 191 5.52 -8.17 30.63
N GLU A 192 6.83 -8.05 30.80
CA GLU A 192 7.81 -8.73 29.93
C GLU A 192 7.78 -10.24 30.12
N ARG A 193 7.62 -10.74 31.35
CA ARG A 193 7.47 -12.18 31.63
C ARG A 193 6.21 -12.75 30.99
N VAL A 194 5.11 -11.99 30.99
CA VAL A 194 3.87 -12.36 30.26
C VAL A 194 4.15 -12.49 28.76
N ILE A 195 4.85 -11.51 28.16
CA ILE A 195 5.23 -11.54 26.74
C ILE A 195 6.13 -12.75 26.43
N HIS A 196 7.11 -13.02 27.29
CA HIS A 196 8.00 -14.18 27.16
C HIS A 196 7.20 -15.48 27.15
N ASN A 197 6.32 -15.67 28.13
CA ASN A 197 5.53 -16.88 28.22
C ASN A 197 4.60 -17.04 27.01
N LEU A 198 4.03 -15.95 26.51
CA LEU A 198 3.22 -15.93 25.29
C LEU A 198 4.03 -16.38 24.06
N CYS A 199 5.25 -15.88 23.91
CA CYS A 199 6.09 -16.11 22.73
C CYS A 199 6.80 -17.48 22.75
N PHE A 200 7.26 -17.94 23.92
CA PHE A 200 8.13 -19.11 24.05
C PHE A 200 7.43 -20.34 24.62
N HIS A 201 6.53 -20.14 25.58
CA HIS A 201 5.84 -21.21 26.30
C HIS A 201 4.40 -21.40 25.80
N ASN A 202 4.08 -20.79 24.66
CA ASN A 202 2.74 -20.83 24.09
C ASN A 202 1.65 -20.28 25.03
N GLY A 203 2.04 -19.59 26.09
CA GLY A 203 1.15 -19.05 27.11
C GLY A 203 0.71 -20.01 28.22
N ARG A 204 1.34 -21.19 28.37
CA ARG A 204 0.92 -22.22 29.34
C ARG A 204 1.06 -21.80 30.82
N ASP A 205 2.06 -21.00 31.14
CA ASP A 205 2.43 -20.65 32.53
C ASP A 205 2.07 -19.20 32.92
N ILE A 206 1.01 -18.64 32.32
CA ILE A 206 0.58 -17.27 32.59
C ILE A 206 -0.67 -17.30 33.46
N ALA A 207 -0.62 -16.67 34.64
CA ALA A 207 -1.80 -16.45 35.49
C ALA A 207 -2.74 -15.43 34.83
N GLU A 208 -4.04 -15.75 34.73
CA GLU A 208 -5.02 -14.99 33.94
C GLU A 208 -5.25 -13.57 34.45
N ASN A 209 -5.04 -13.33 35.74
CA ASN A 209 -5.26 -12.04 36.39
C ASN A 209 -4.14 -11.01 36.15
N ASP A 210 -2.99 -11.46 35.62
CA ASP A 210 -1.78 -10.62 35.47
C ASP A 210 -1.58 -10.15 34.02
N VAL A 211 -2.59 -10.30 33.15
CA VAL A 211 -2.45 -10.15 31.70
C VAL A 211 -3.33 -9.04 31.15
N VAL A 212 -2.70 -8.16 30.37
CA VAL A 212 -3.41 -7.08 29.67
C VAL A 212 -4.22 -7.67 28.51
N GLU A 213 -5.49 -7.27 28.39
CA GLU A 213 -6.33 -7.61 27.24
C GLU A 213 -5.77 -7.01 25.92
N PRO A 214 -5.95 -7.68 24.75
CA PRO A 214 -6.67 -8.94 24.54
C PRO A 214 -5.82 -10.20 24.74
N VAL A 215 -4.63 -10.11 25.34
CA VAL A 215 -3.75 -11.28 25.50
C VAL A 215 -4.35 -12.28 26.50
N GLY A 216 -4.98 -11.79 27.58
CA GLY A 216 -5.66 -12.63 28.57
C GLY A 216 -6.75 -13.49 27.93
N THR A 217 -7.62 -12.86 27.15
CA THR A 217 -8.67 -13.55 26.37
C THR A 217 -8.10 -14.61 25.46
N PHE A 218 -7.03 -14.30 24.72
CA PHE A 218 -6.39 -15.29 23.83
C PHE A 218 -5.87 -16.52 24.59
N LEU A 219 -5.29 -16.33 25.78
CA LEU A 219 -4.74 -17.43 26.59
C LEU A 219 -5.84 -18.34 27.13
N ARG A 220 -6.91 -17.75 27.67
CA ARG A 220 -8.11 -18.48 28.10
C ARG A 220 -8.71 -19.26 26.93
N ALA A 221 -8.86 -18.62 25.77
CA ALA A 221 -9.43 -19.20 24.56
C ALA A 221 -8.57 -20.34 24.02
N ARG A 222 -7.24 -20.23 24.14
CA ARG A 222 -6.32 -21.30 23.76
C ARG A 222 -6.42 -22.52 24.67
N ARG A 223 -6.62 -22.33 25.98
CA ARG A 223 -6.70 -23.46 26.93
C ARG A 223 -7.89 -24.35 26.58
N VAL A 224 -9.06 -23.78 26.39
CA VAL A 224 -10.27 -24.52 25.98
C VAL A 224 -10.12 -25.17 24.60
N VAL A 225 -9.40 -24.53 23.68
CA VAL A 225 -9.09 -25.11 22.35
C VAL A 225 -8.19 -26.35 22.43
N VAL A 226 -7.30 -26.46 23.43
CA VAL A 226 -6.46 -27.65 23.61
C VAL A 226 -7.29 -28.89 23.97
N ASP A 227 -8.44 -28.66 24.61
CA ASP A 227 -9.38 -29.71 25.02
C ASP A 227 -10.47 -29.96 23.94
N ASP A 228 -10.27 -29.47 22.72
CA ASP A 228 -11.21 -29.52 21.59
C ASP A 228 -12.61 -28.93 21.92
N ASP A 229 -12.67 -27.99 22.86
CA ASP A 229 -13.93 -27.42 23.37
C ASP A 229 -14.34 -26.13 22.61
N VAL A 230 -15.21 -26.31 21.61
CA VAL A 230 -15.78 -25.22 20.81
C VAL A 230 -16.72 -24.32 21.62
N VAL A 231 -17.47 -24.89 22.56
CA VAL A 231 -18.43 -24.14 23.39
C VAL A 231 -17.68 -23.31 24.42
N GLY A 232 -16.65 -23.89 25.05
CA GLY A 232 -15.73 -23.18 25.93
C GLY A 232 -15.00 -22.05 25.21
N LEU A 233 -14.57 -22.25 23.96
CA LEU A 233 -14.01 -21.18 23.14
C LEU A 233 -15.00 -20.01 23.02
N LEU A 234 -16.25 -20.27 22.64
CA LEU A 234 -17.26 -19.22 22.52
C LEU A 234 -17.57 -18.52 23.84
N SER A 235 -17.63 -19.24 24.96
CA SER A 235 -17.81 -18.64 26.28
C SER A 235 -16.72 -17.61 26.56
N VAL A 236 -15.44 -18.02 26.42
CA VAL A 236 -14.30 -17.13 26.66
C VAL A 236 -14.33 -15.90 25.75
N LEU A 237 -14.70 -16.10 24.48
CA LEU A 237 -14.75 -15.01 23.51
C LEU A 237 -15.91 -14.03 23.78
N ASN A 238 -17.04 -14.50 24.31
CA ASN A 238 -18.18 -13.67 24.65
C ASN A 238 -18.04 -12.98 26.01
N ASP A 239 -17.31 -13.58 26.95
CA ASP A 239 -17.04 -13.01 28.27
C ASP A 239 -16.00 -11.87 28.23
N SER A 240 -15.32 -11.69 27.09
CA SER A 240 -14.30 -10.66 26.91
C SER A 240 -14.88 -9.35 26.37
N GLU A 241 -14.51 -8.23 27.00
CA GLU A 241 -14.81 -6.88 26.53
C GLU A 241 -13.93 -6.44 25.34
N VAL A 242 -12.85 -7.17 25.03
CA VAL A 242 -11.88 -6.80 23.99
C VAL A 242 -11.66 -7.94 23.01
N GLU A 243 -11.91 -7.71 21.73
CA GLU A 243 -11.72 -8.76 20.72
C GLU A 243 -10.24 -9.10 20.51
N ILE A 244 -9.96 -10.39 20.35
CA ILE A 244 -8.63 -10.83 19.90
C ILE A 244 -8.48 -10.54 18.41
N PRO A 245 -7.33 -10.06 17.91
CA PRO A 245 -7.12 -9.84 16.48
C PRO A 245 -7.47 -11.07 15.63
N ILE A 246 -8.15 -10.85 14.50
CA ILE A 246 -8.64 -11.92 13.59
C ILE A 246 -7.58 -12.95 13.22
N THR A 247 -6.32 -12.54 13.04
CA THR A 247 -5.24 -13.48 12.71
C THR A 247 -4.99 -14.49 13.83
N SER A 248 -5.11 -14.06 15.09
CA SER A 248 -5.00 -14.95 16.25
C SER A 248 -6.23 -15.83 16.41
N TYR A 249 -7.43 -15.26 16.21
CA TYR A 249 -8.68 -16.01 16.21
C TYR A 249 -8.69 -17.14 15.16
N MET A 250 -8.34 -16.84 13.91
CA MET A 250 -8.22 -17.85 12.85
C MET A 250 -7.19 -18.93 13.19
N GLY A 251 -6.14 -18.58 13.95
CA GLY A 251 -5.17 -19.55 14.45
C GLY A 251 -5.73 -20.50 15.51
N LEU A 252 -6.71 -20.05 16.32
CA LEU A 252 -7.44 -20.90 17.28
C LEU A 252 -8.40 -21.83 16.54
N LEU A 253 -9.16 -21.31 15.57
CA LEU A 253 -10.03 -22.13 14.73
C LEU A 253 -9.26 -23.21 13.98
N GLY A 254 -8.09 -22.86 13.44
CA GLY A 254 -7.22 -23.82 12.76
C GLY A 254 -6.70 -24.94 13.66
N GLN A 255 -6.56 -24.70 14.97
CA GLN A 255 -6.20 -25.75 15.94
C GLN A 255 -7.37 -26.71 16.17
N LEU A 256 -8.60 -26.20 16.23
CA LEU A 256 -9.82 -27.00 16.29
C LEU A 256 -10.20 -27.66 14.94
N GLY A 257 -9.41 -27.44 13.88
CA GLY A 257 -9.76 -27.90 12.53
C GLY A 257 -10.99 -27.23 11.92
N ILE A 258 -11.48 -26.14 12.50
CA ILE A 258 -12.71 -25.45 12.07
C ILE A 258 -12.42 -24.55 10.88
N ARG A 259 -13.26 -24.67 9.85
CA ARG A 259 -13.29 -23.73 8.71
C ARG A 259 -14.61 -23.00 8.71
N LEU A 260 -14.56 -21.66 8.69
CA LEU A 260 -15.77 -20.83 8.75
C LEU A 260 -16.69 -21.01 7.55
N ASN A 261 -16.21 -21.52 6.41
CA ASN A 261 -17.03 -21.80 5.23
C ASN A 261 -17.68 -23.20 5.24
N GLN A 262 -17.58 -23.94 6.34
CA GLN A 262 -18.16 -25.27 6.48
C GLN A 262 -19.16 -25.31 7.63
N ASP A 263 -20.38 -25.77 7.37
CA ASP A 263 -21.43 -25.93 8.38
C ASP A 263 -21.33 -27.29 9.08
N LEU A 264 -20.15 -27.59 9.64
CA LEU A 264 -19.87 -28.88 10.31
C LEU A 264 -20.06 -28.84 11.82
N HIS A 265 -20.28 -27.66 12.40
CA HIS A 265 -20.44 -27.42 13.83
C HIS A 265 -21.72 -26.63 14.10
N SER A 266 -22.48 -26.99 15.13
CA SER A 266 -23.69 -26.24 15.56
C SER A 266 -23.36 -24.80 15.96
N GLU A 267 -22.12 -24.56 16.35
CA GLU A 267 -21.56 -23.31 16.85
C GLU A 267 -21.01 -22.41 15.74
N ILE A 268 -21.11 -22.81 14.47
CA ILE A 268 -20.47 -22.09 13.35
C ILE A 268 -21.01 -20.67 13.18
N GLY A 269 -22.30 -20.43 13.47
CA GLY A 269 -22.92 -19.11 13.43
C GLY A 269 -22.24 -18.12 14.38
N PRO A 270 -22.26 -18.38 15.70
CA PRO A 270 -21.55 -17.54 16.68
C PRO A 270 -20.05 -17.34 16.40
N LEU A 271 -19.38 -18.36 15.83
CA LEU A 271 -17.97 -18.23 15.42
C LEU A 271 -17.80 -17.26 14.23
N ARG A 272 -18.68 -17.31 13.23
CA ARG A 272 -18.74 -16.35 12.13
C ARG A 272 -19.01 -14.93 12.65
N ASP A 273 -19.96 -14.79 13.58
CA ASP A 273 -20.27 -13.50 14.20
C ASP A 273 -19.03 -12.92 14.89
N TYR A 274 -18.29 -13.74 15.64
CA TYR A 274 -17.05 -13.31 16.29
C TYR A 274 -15.97 -12.92 15.26
N ALA A 275 -15.82 -13.68 14.17
CA ALA A 275 -14.89 -13.36 13.09
C ALA A 275 -15.14 -11.94 12.53
N VAL A 276 -16.40 -11.60 12.30
CA VAL A 276 -16.84 -10.29 11.80
C VAL A 276 -16.58 -9.20 12.85
N ARG A 277 -16.81 -9.46 14.13
CA ARG A 277 -16.54 -8.50 15.23
C ARG A 277 -15.05 -8.22 15.43
N CYS A 278 -14.18 -9.21 15.23
CA CYS A 278 -12.76 -9.06 15.54
C CYS A 278 -11.87 -8.61 14.35
N ALA A 279 -12.32 -8.78 13.10
CA ALA A 279 -11.53 -8.39 11.93
C ALA A 279 -11.59 -6.89 11.65
N THR A 280 -10.47 -6.23 11.40
CA THR A 280 -10.54 -4.82 10.96
C THR A 280 -11.31 -4.70 9.64
N ALA A 281 -11.89 -3.53 9.40
CA ALA A 281 -12.44 -3.09 8.12
C ALA A 281 -11.69 -3.64 6.88
N ILE A 282 -10.38 -3.39 6.83
CA ILE A 282 -9.51 -3.79 5.73
C ILE A 282 -9.37 -5.31 5.70
N GLU A 283 -9.14 -5.96 6.84
CA GLU A 283 -9.01 -7.42 6.92
C GLU A 283 -10.30 -8.13 6.47
N SER A 284 -11.48 -7.59 6.77
CA SER A 284 -12.77 -8.14 6.33
C SER A 284 -12.97 -8.02 4.83
N LEU A 285 -12.63 -6.87 4.24
CA LEU A 285 -12.70 -6.67 2.79
C LEU A 285 -11.75 -7.60 2.04
N LEU A 286 -10.55 -7.82 2.57
CA LEU A 286 -9.59 -8.79 2.01
C LEU A 286 -10.08 -10.24 2.11
N ARG A 287 -11.06 -10.51 2.97
CA ARG A 287 -11.64 -11.84 3.22
C ARG A 287 -13.02 -12.05 2.61
N LEU A 288 -13.59 -11.08 1.87
CA LEU A 288 -14.90 -11.25 1.24
C LEU A 288 -14.99 -12.49 0.33
N LYS A 289 -13.87 -12.87 -0.31
CA LYS A 289 -13.82 -14.12 -1.07
C LYS A 289 -13.95 -15.37 -0.21
N GLU A 290 -13.38 -15.36 1.00
CA GLU A 290 -13.42 -16.47 1.95
C GLU A 290 -14.75 -16.52 2.71
N TRP A 291 -15.31 -15.35 3.01
CA TRP A 291 -16.47 -15.19 3.88
C TRP A 291 -17.79 -15.06 3.12
N GLY A 292 -17.72 -14.76 1.82
CA GLY A 292 -18.85 -14.37 1.01
C GLY A 292 -20.04 -15.31 1.15
N ASP A 293 -19.81 -16.62 1.12
CA ASP A 293 -20.86 -17.65 1.13
C ASP A 293 -21.75 -17.65 2.39
N TRP A 294 -21.30 -17.06 3.50
CA TRP A 294 -22.04 -17.04 4.77
C TRP A 294 -22.25 -15.63 5.34
N LEU A 295 -21.75 -14.58 4.67
CA LEU A 295 -21.99 -13.21 5.10
C LEU A 295 -23.49 -12.88 5.01
N THR A 296 -23.98 -12.20 6.04
CA THR A 296 -25.37 -11.74 6.16
C THR A 296 -25.41 -10.22 6.09
N GLU A 297 -26.61 -9.66 5.96
CA GLU A 297 -26.81 -8.21 6.00
C GLU A 297 -26.39 -7.60 7.35
N THR A 298 -26.66 -8.28 8.46
CA THR A 298 -26.18 -7.89 9.80
C THR A 298 -24.65 -7.85 9.87
N HIS A 299 -23.97 -8.80 9.23
CA HIS A 299 -22.51 -8.79 9.13
C HIS A 299 -22.02 -7.57 8.34
N ALA A 300 -22.62 -7.28 7.19
CA ALA A 300 -22.27 -6.12 6.37
C ALA A 300 -22.43 -4.80 7.15
N GLN A 301 -23.52 -4.64 7.91
CA GLN A 301 -23.76 -3.45 8.74
C GLN A 301 -22.74 -3.29 9.88
N THR A 302 -22.34 -4.39 10.50
CA THR A 302 -21.31 -4.40 11.54
C THR A 302 -19.96 -3.96 10.96
N LEU A 303 -19.60 -4.47 9.78
CA LEU A 303 -18.37 -4.10 9.08
C LEU A 303 -18.37 -2.62 8.67
N ALA A 304 -19.49 -2.15 8.13
CA ALA A 304 -19.70 -0.76 7.72
C ALA A 304 -19.47 0.23 8.87
N THR A 305 -20.11 -0.02 10.02
CA THR A 305 -19.98 0.82 11.22
C THR A 305 -18.51 0.94 11.64
N ARG A 306 -17.76 -0.17 11.58
CA ARG A 306 -16.34 -0.20 11.97
C ARG A 306 -15.43 0.46 10.95
N VAL A 307 -15.77 0.37 9.66
CA VAL A 307 -15.10 1.15 8.61
C VAL A 307 -15.26 2.64 8.86
N HIS A 308 -16.49 3.09 9.11
CA HIS A 308 -16.74 4.50 9.35
C HIS A 308 -15.87 4.98 10.52
N HIS A 309 -15.88 4.24 11.62
CA HIS A 309 -15.09 4.59 12.78
C HIS A 309 -13.56 4.57 12.55
N SER A 310 -13.05 3.58 11.81
CA SER A 310 -11.60 3.36 11.69
C SER A 310 -10.97 4.17 10.56
N VAL A 311 -11.65 4.29 9.44
CA VAL A 311 -11.12 4.90 8.23
C VAL A 311 -11.56 6.36 8.17
N ILE A 312 -12.86 6.60 8.33
CA ILE A 312 -13.44 7.93 8.15
C ILE A 312 -13.11 8.80 9.36
N ASP A 313 -13.37 8.33 10.58
CA ASP A 313 -13.17 9.15 11.79
C ASP A 313 -11.70 9.21 12.21
N LYS A 314 -10.94 8.10 12.10
CA LYS A 314 -9.54 8.02 12.53
C LYS A 314 -8.52 8.24 11.41
N GLY A 315 -8.96 8.36 10.15
CA GLY A 315 -8.08 8.63 9.01
C GLY A 315 -7.08 7.52 8.70
N ILE A 316 -7.41 6.25 8.96
CA ILE A 316 -6.51 5.12 8.65
C ILE A 316 -6.42 4.93 7.14
N ASP A 317 -5.20 5.00 6.61
CA ASP A 317 -4.93 4.78 5.19
C ASP A 317 -5.26 3.36 4.74
N ILE A 318 -5.81 3.26 3.52
CA ILE A 318 -6.30 2.02 2.94
C ILE A 318 -5.50 1.62 1.71
N PRO A 319 -5.17 0.32 1.55
CA PRO A 319 -4.67 -0.21 0.28
C PRO A 319 -5.81 -0.32 -0.74
N PHE A 320 -6.29 0.81 -1.27
CA PHE A 320 -7.50 0.97 -2.10
C PHE A 320 -7.72 -0.13 -3.15
N PHE A 321 -6.69 -0.42 -3.95
CA PHE A 321 -6.78 -1.47 -4.96
C PHE A 321 -6.85 -2.87 -4.37
N LYS A 322 -6.11 -3.18 -3.29
CA LYS A 322 -6.18 -4.52 -2.70
C LYS A 322 -7.61 -4.79 -2.23
N ILE A 323 -8.26 -3.75 -1.71
CA ILE A 323 -9.67 -3.77 -1.35
C ILE A 323 -10.54 -3.93 -2.60
N THR A 324 -10.39 -3.11 -3.62
CA THR A 324 -11.17 -3.19 -4.87
C THR A 324 -11.03 -4.55 -5.55
N LYS A 325 -9.81 -5.08 -5.64
CA LYS A 325 -9.54 -6.42 -6.16
C LYS A 325 -10.16 -7.51 -5.29
N ALA A 326 -10.06 -7.41 -3.97
CA ALA A 326 -10.69 -8.39 -3.09
C ALA A 326 -12.22 -8.36 -3.21
N PHE A 327 -12.81 -7.17 -3.30
CA PHE A 327 -14.23 -6.97 -3.58
C PHE A 327 -14.63 -7.62 -4.91
N MET A 328 -13.98 -7.27 -6.02
CA MET A 328 -14.29 -7.86 -7.33
C MET A 328 -14.11 -9.39 -7.39
N ASN A 329 -13.21 -9.95 -6.60
CA ASN A 329 -12.98 -11.41 -6.53
C ASN A 329 -13.96 -12.13 -5.57
N ALA A 330 -14.78 -11.41 -4.82
CA ALA A 330 -15.78 -12.00 -3.94
C ALA A 330 -16.98 -12.53 -4.74
N PRO A 331 -17.77 -13.48 -4.20
CA PRO A 331 -19.05 -13.86 -4.78
C PRO A 331 -19.99 -12.66 -5.00
N GLN A 332 -20.83 -12.70 -6.04
CA GLN A 332 -21.69 -11.58 -6.43
C GLN A 332 -22.62 -11.14 -5.29
N HIS A 333 -23.25 -12.09 -4.60
CA HIS A 333 -24.14 -11.78 -3.47
C HIS A 333 -23.40 -11.08 -2.34
N ALA A 334 -22.16 -11.49 -2.04
CA ALA A 334 -21.33 -10.85 -1.03
C ALA A 334 -20.94 -9.42 -1.43
N ARG A 335 -20.65 -9.18 -2.71
CA ARG A 335 -20.42 -7.83 -3.25
C ARG A 335 -21.65 -6.95 -3.05
N GLN A 336 -22.84 -7.45 -3.40
CA GLN A 336 -24.10 -6.72 -3.24
C GLN A 336 -24.38 -6.39 -1.77
N LEU A 337 -24.17 -7.34 -0.85
CA LEU A 337 -24.38 -7.15 0.59
C LEU A 337 -23.54 -6.01 1.17
N VAL A 338 -22.28 -5.86 0.72
CA VAL A 338 -21.36 -4.87 1.25
C VAL A 338 -21.21 -3.62 0.38
N LEU A 339 -21.92 -3.55 -0.75
CA LEU A 339 -21.75 -2.46 -1.72
C LEU A 339 -22.08 -1.10 -1.10
N GLU A 340 -23.33 -0.91 -0.71
CA GLU A 340 -23.85 0.34 -0.14
C GLU A 340 -23.32 0.61 1.27
N PRO A 341 -23.37 -0.33 2.23
CA PRO A 341 -22.99 0.01 3.60
C PRO A 341 -21.49 0.18 3.79
N LEU A 342 -20.65 -0.43 2.93
CA LEU A 342 -19.21 -0.53 3.17
C LEU A 342 -18.37 -0.02 1.99
N TYR A 343 -18.57 -0.54 0.78
CA TYR A 343 -17.66 -0.30 -0.34
C TYR A 343 -17.78 1.12 -0.89
N ILE A 344 -19.00 1.61 -1.16
CA ILE A 344 -19.24 2.97 -1.67
C ILE A 344 -18.74 4.05 -0.70
N PRO A 345 -19.05 4.02 0.61
CA PRO A 345 -18.49 5.00 1.56
C PRO A 345 -16.96 5.02 1.59
N LEU A 346 -16.33 3.85 1.43
CA LEU A 346 -14.87 3.76 1.29
C LEU A 346 -14.37 4.41 0.01
N LEU A 347 -15.01 4.12 -1.13
CA LEU A 347 -14.74 4.72 -2.42
C LEU A 347 -14.83 6.26 -2.31
N GLU A 348 -15.93 6.79 -1.81
CA GLU A 348 -16.13 8.23 -1.67
C GLU A 348 -15.11 8.89 -0.74
N HIS A 349 -14.87 8.33 0.45
CA HIS A 349 -13.87 8.86 1.38
C HIS A 349 -12.50 8.92 0.70
N PHE A 350 -12.17 7.86 -0.01
CA PHE A 350 -10.95 7.73 -0.76
C PHE A 350 -10.86 8.75 -1.92
N GLY A 351 -11.95 8.99 -2.65
CA GLY A 351 -12.05 10.04 -3.68
C GLY A 351 -11.90 11.46 -3.12
N ARG A 352 -12.57 11.76 -2.00
CA ARG A 352 -12.45 13.05 -1.29
C ARG A 352 -11.04 13.30 -0.79
N GLN A 353 -10.39 12.29 -0.21
CA GLN A 353 -8.98 12.40 0.16
C GLN A 353 -8.13 12.69 -1.08
N THR A 354 -8.24 11.88 -2.12
CA THR A 354 -7.50 12.02 -3.38
C THR A 354 -7.64 13.42 -4.01
N ALA A 355 -8.87 13.89 -4.21
CA ALA A 355 -9.16 15.21 -4.75
C ALA A 355 -8.63 16.32 -3.83
N GLY A 356 -8.84 16.14 -2.53
CA GLY A 356 -8.33 17.02 -1.50
C GLY A 356 -6.81 17.07 -1.43
N LEU A 357 -6.07 16.24 -2.18
CA LEU A 357 -4.62 16.30 -2.29
C LEU A 357 -4.12 16.91 -3.63
N LEU A 358 -4.98 17.02 -4.63
CA LEU A 358 -4.62 17.61 -5.92
C LEU A 358 -4.47 19.14 -5.78
N PRO A 359 -3.39 19.74 -6.32
CA PRO A 359 -3.11 21.15 -6.09
C PRO A 359 -3.91 22.07 -7.03
N GLY A 360 -4.31 23.24 -6.52
CA GLY A 360 -4.81 24.41 -7.26
C GLY A 360 -6.30 24.36 -7.66
N PRO A 361 -6.95 25.53 -7.80
CA PRO A 361 -8.34 25.60 -8.25
C PRO A 361 -8.45 25.36 -9.76
N GLY A 362 -9.30 24.44 -10.17
CA GLY A 362 -9.65 24.23 -11.58
C GLY A 362 -10.16 22.81 -11.87
N PRO A 363 -10.91 22.62 -12.97
CA PRO A 363 -11.39 21.29 -13.36
C PRO A 363 -10.22 20.37 -13.72
N LEU A 364 -10.21 19.17 -13.17
CA LEU A 364 -9.26 18.12 -13.55
C LEU A 364 -9.63 17.59 -14.94
N THR A 365 -8.67 17.48 -15.84
CA THR A 365 -8.89 16.74 -17.10
C THR A 365 -8.22 15.37 -17.01
N PHE A 366 -8.99 14.30 -17.19
CA PHE A 366 -8.52 12.92 -17.20
C PHE A 366 -8.55 12.40 -18.64
N VAL A 367 -7.43 11.92 -19.16
CA VAL A 367 -7.31 11.41 -20.53
C VAL A 367 -7.01 9.93 -20.50
N GLN A 368 -7.81 9.09 -21.17
CA GLN A 368 -7.59 7.64 -21.25
C GLN A 368 -7.91 7.10 -22.67
N PRO A 369 -7.54 5.85 -23.00
CA PRO A 369 -7.86 5.26 -24.29
C PRO A 369 -9.36 4.93 -24.36
N GLY A 370 -10.01 5.24 -25.48
CA GLY A 370 -11.41 4.88 -25.75
C GLY A 370 -11.56 3.44 -26.28
N ASN A 371 -10.51 2.87 -26.87
CA ASN A 371 -10.54 1.49 -27.41
C ASN A 371 -10.24 0.41 -26.35
N VAL A 372 -9.66 0.79 -25.20
CA VAL A 372 -9.25 -0.10 -24.11
C VAL A 372 -9.46 0.63 -22.79
N ILE A 373 -10.42 0.19 -21.97
CA ILE A 373 -10.67 0.78 -20.66
C ILE A 373 -9.85 0.07 -19.60
N HIS A 374 -9.01 0.83 -18.91
CA HIS A 374 -8.36 0.38 -17.70
C HIS A 374 -9.28 0.61 -16.50
N LEU A 375 -9.92 -0.45 -16.01
CA LEU A 375 -10.94 -0.37 -14.95
C LEU A 375 -10.51 0.42 -13.72
N MET A 376 -9.24 0.31 -13.30
CA MET A 376 -8.74 1.05 -12.14
C MET A 376 -8.57 2.54 -12.40
N SER A 377 -8.11 2.93 -13.58
CA SER A 377 -8.00 4.33 -13.99
C SER A 377 -9.38 4.95 -14.18
N PHE A 378 -10.29 4.17 -14.77
CA PHE A 378 -11.69 4.54 -14.90
C PHE A 378 -12.38 4.74 -13.53
N LEU A 379 -12.14 3.83 -12.58
CA LEU A 379 -12.63 3.97 -11.22
C LEU A 379 -12.01 5.20 -10.54
N LEU A 380 -10.71 5.45 -10.72
CA LEU A 380 -10.05 6.65 -10.19
C LEU A 380 -10.66 7.94 -10.77
N TYR A 381 -10.92 7.97 -12.08
CA TYR A 381 -11.64 9.07 -12.71
C TYR A 381 -13.01 9.26 -12.04
N THR A 382 -13.79 8.19 -11.89
CA THR A 382 -15.15 8.27 -11.33
C THR A 382 -15.13 8.79 -9.90
N LEU A 383 -14.14 8.34 -9.11
CA LEU A 383 -13.92 8.81 -7.75
C LEU A 383 -13.56 10.30 -7.69
N LEU A 384 -12.65 10.74 -8.55
CA LEU A 384 -12.27 12.15 -8.65
C LEU A 384 -13.45 13.01 -9.12
N SER A 385 -14.20 12.54 -10.11
CA SER A 385 -15.44 13.16 -10.61
C SER A 385 -16.51 13.31 -9.52
N SER A 386 -16.56 12.41 -8.55
CA SER A 386 -17.49 12.53 -7.42
C SER A 386 -17.06 13.57 -6.37
N ALA A 387 -15.77 13.93 -6.36
CA ALA A 387 -15.17 14.78 -5.34
C ALA A 387 -14.77 16.18 -5.85
N MET A 388 -14.55 16.34 -7.16
CA MET A 388 -14.20 17.60 -7.81
C MET A 388 -14.63 17.63 -9.28
N ASP A 389 -14.77 18.82 -9.85
CA ASP A 389 -15.07 18.98 -11.29
C ASP A 389 -13.99 18.29 -12.13
N THR A 390 -14.37 17.21 -12.80
CA THR A 390 -13.46 16.33 -13.54
C THR A 390 -14.05 15.99 -14.90
N ARG A 391 -13.28 16.26 -15.96
CA ARG A 391 -13.64 15.96 -17.34
C ARG A 391 -12.94 14.69 -17.79
N LEU A 392 -13.64 13.82 -18.51
CA LEU A 392 -13.07 12.64 -19.12
C LEU A 392 -12.90 12.83 -20.62
N VAL A 393 -11.69 12.62 -21.12
CA VAL A 393 -11.38 12.62 -22.53
C VAL A 393 -10.95 11.22 -22.95
N LEU A 394 -11.72 10.60 -23.83
CA LEU A 394 -11.43 9.32 -24.45
C LEU A 394 -10.72 9.50 -25.78
N LEU A 395 -9.67 8.71 -25.98
CA LEU A 395 -8.86 8.73 -27.19
C LEU A 395 -9.08 7.48 -28.03
N TYR A 396 -9.65 7.65 -29.22
CA TYR A 396 -9.87 6.57 -30.16
C TYR A 396 -8.77 6.50 -31.21
N LYS A 397 -8.85 5.47 -32.06
CA LYS A 397 -7.98 5.33 -33.23
C LYS A 397 -8.07 6.51 -34.19
N LYS A 398 -9.21 7.20 -34.21
CA LYS A 398 -9.47 8.41 -34.99
C LYS A 398 -10.29 9.38 -34.13
N GLY A 399 -9.71 10.52 -33.80
CA GLY A 399 -10.37 11.55 -33.00
C GLY A 399 -10.37 11.31 -31.49
N VAL A 400 -11.09 12.20 -30.80
CA VAL A 400 -11.25 12.25 -29.35
C VAL A 400 -12.73 12.45 -29.02
N GLU A 401 -13.14 12.01 -27.84
CA GLU A 401 -14.48 12.27 -27.31
C GLU A 401 -14.36 12.76 -25.87
N GLU A 402 -15.16 13.77 -25.53
CA GLU A 402 -15.35 14.17 -24.14
C GLU A 402 -16.60 13.50 -23.60
N VAL A 403 -16.45 12.78 -22.48
CA VAL A 403 -17.53 12.00 -21.88
C VAL A 403 -18.07 12.77 -20.66
N PRO A 404 -19.40 12.84 -20.48
CA PRO A 404 -20.00 13.42 -19.29
C PRO A 404 -19.55 12.70 -18.00
N SER A 405 -19.65 13.41 -16.86
CA SER A 405 -19.37 12.81 -15.56
C SER A 405 -20.26 11.62 -15.29
N LEU A 406 -19.65 10.49 -14.90
CA LEU A 406 -20.37 9.29 -14.50
C LEU A 406 -20.59 9.28 -12.99
N ASP A 407 -21.78 8.86 -12.59
CA ASP A 407 -22.14 8.72 -11.19
C ASP A 407 -21.38 7.55 -10.54
N LEU A 408 -20.69 7.83 -9.44
CA LEU A 408 -19.90 6.85 -8.70
C LEU A 408 -20.76 5.68 -8.20
N HIS A 409 -21.97 5.95 -7.73
CA HIS A 409 -22.85 4.89 -7.26
C HIS A 409 -23.24 3.96 -8.40
N ASN A 410 -23.53 4.49 -9.58
CA ASN A 410 -23.82 3.68 -10.76
C ASN A 410 -22.63 2.80 -11.17
N VAL A 411 -21.42 3.35 -11.22
CA VAL A 411 -20.21 2.57 -11.51
C VAL A 411 -19.98 1.49 -10.45
N ALA A 412 -20.16 1.81 -9.17
CA ALA A 412 -19.98 0.86 -8.07
C ALA A 412 -21.00 -0.29 -8.12
N ARG A 413 -22.25 -0.03 -8.54
CA ARG A 413 -23.25 -1.08 -8.78
C ARG A 413 -22.80 -2.04 -9.88
N HIS A 414 -22.30 -1.53 -11.00
CA HIS A 414 -21.79 -2.39 -12.07
C HIS A 414 -20.50 -3.13 -11.68
N LEU A 415 -19.67 -2.59 -10.78
CA LEU A 415 -18.54 -3.33 -10.19
C LEU A 415 -18.99 -4.51 -9.32
N ALA A 416 -20.21 -4.48 -8.78
CA ALA A 416 -20.78 -5.59 -8.03
C ALA A 416 -21.34 -6.70 -8.93
N ASP A 417 -21.63 -6.41 -10.21
CA ASP A 417 -22.11 -7.38 -11.18
C ASP A 417 -21.09 -8.48 -11.50
N ASP A 418 -21.52 -9.52 -12.20
CA ASP A 418 -20.57 -10.47 -12.78
C ASP A 418 -19.74 -9.82 -13.89
N GLN A 419 -18.62 -10.46 -14.22
CA GLN A 419 -17.67 -9.95 -15.20
C GLN A 419 -18.32 -9.66 -16.56
N ARG A 420 -19.25 -10.51 -17.03
CA ARG A 420 -19.87 -10.35 -18.36
C ARG A 420 -20.85 -9.18 -18.38
N ALA A 421 -21.60 -9.00 -17.31
CA ALA A 421 -22.52 -7.88 -17.15
C ALA A 421 -21.77 -6.55 -17.08
N LEU A 422 -20.68 -6.47 -16.29
CA LEU A 422 -19.81 -5.30 -16.25
C LEU A 422 -19.20 -5.00 -17.63
N GLU A 423 -18.67 -6.01 -18.33
CA GLU A 423 -18.11 -5.86 -19.68
C GLU A 423 -19.17 -5.38 -20.68
N SER A 424 -20.39 -5.90 -20.59
CA SER A 424 -21.50 -5.51 -21.47
C SER A 424 -21.94 -4.07 -21.23
N TRP A 425 -22.02 -3.65 -19.96
CA TRP A 425 -22.32 -2.27 -19.60
C TRP A 425 -21.25 -1.31 -20.10
N LEU A 426 -19.96 -1.61 -19.84
CA LEU A 426 -18.87 -0.76 -20.34
C LEU A 426 -18.86 -0.70 -21.88
N LEU A 427 -19.18 -1.80 -22.57
CA LEU A 427 -19.28 -1.80 -24.04
C LEU A 427 -20.42 -0.89 -24.52
N ALA A 428 -21.55 -0.90 -23.82
CA ALA A 428 -22.70 -0.05 -24.14
C ALA A 428 -22.39 1.44 -23.90
N GLU A 429 -21.71 1.77 -22.81
CA GLU A 429 -21.39 3.17 -22.48
C GLU A 429 -20.32 3.79 -23.38
N PHE A 430 -19.34 3.00 -23.82
CA PHE A 430 -18.14 3.54 -24.48
C PHE A 430 -17.94 3.05 -25.92
N GLY A 431 -18.80 2.18 -26.43
CA GLY A 431 -18.90 1.84 -27.85
C GLY A 431 -17.68 1.15 -28.48
N GLY A 432 -16.66 0.76 -27.71
CA GLY A 432 -15.35 0.43 -28.28
C GLY A 432 -14.46 -0.54 -27.49
N LEU A 433 -15.01 -1.31 -26.54
CA LEU A 433 -14.20 -2.28 -25.81
C LEU A 433 -13.87 -3.51 -26.65
N THR A 434 -12.61 -3.59 -27.09
CA THR A 434 -12.06 -4.82 -27.65
C THR A 434 -11.15 -5.50 -26.63
N MET A 435 -11.15 -6.83 -26.61
CA MET A 435 -10.17 -7.65 -25.85
C MET A 435 -8.82 -7.78 -26.57
N ARG A 436 -8.62 -7.08 -27.69
CA ARG A 436 -7.40 -7.13 -28.50
C ARG A 436 -6.63 -5.83 -28.27
N TYR A 437 -5.37 -5.95 -27.85
CA TYR A 437 -4.48 -4.83 -27.57
C TYR A 437 -4.19 -3.98 -28.82
N GLU A 438 -5.11 -3.09 -29.20
CA GLU A 438 -4.92 -2.08 -30.24
C GLU A 438 -4.78 -0.68 -29.62
N TYR A 439 -3.69 -0.47 -28.86
CA TYR A 439 -3.28 0.87 -28.43
C TYR A 439 -2.81 1.67 -29.65
N THR A 440 -3.78 2.24 -30.37
CA THR A 440 -3.58 3.13 -31.50
C THR A 440 -4.23 4.46 -31.17
N TYR A 441 -3.41 5.50 -31.11
CA TYR A 441 -3.83 6.84 -30.75
C TYR A 441 -3.77 7.74 -31.99
N ASP A 442 -4.78 8.57 -32.17
CA ASP A 442 -4.69 9.71 -33.09
C ASP A 442 -3.84 10.82 -32.45
N TYR A 443 -2.52 10.66 -32.45
CA TYR A 443 -1.56 11.57 -31.80
C TYR A 443 -1.77 13.05 -32.16
N LYS A 444 -2.19 13.33 -33.40
CA LYS A 444 -2.50 14.69 -33.87
C LYS A 444 -3.80 15.22 -33.27
N ALA A 445 -4.83 14.38 -33.11
CA ALA A 445 -6.03 14.77 -32.38
C ALA A 445 -5.71 14.97 -30.89
N VAL A 446 -4.92 14.09 -30.27
CA VAL A 446 -4.48 14.22 -28.86
C VAL A 446 -3.77 15.55 -28.64
N SER A 447 -2.74 15.84 -29.43
CA SER A 447 -1.96 17.07 -29.33
C SER A 447 -2.84 18.32 -29.48
N ARG A 448 -3.75 18.33 -30.48
CA ARG A 448 -4.72 19.43 -30.66
C ARG A 448 -5.71 19.58 -29.51
N THR A 449 -6.09 18.50 -28.86
CA THR A 449 -6.99 18.52 -27.70
C THR A 449 -6.27 19.04 -26.48
N LEU A 450 -5.08 18.52 -26.18
CA LEU A 450 -4.24 18.98 -25.08
C LEU A 450 -3.91 20.47 -25.20
N ALA A 451 -3.61 20.95 -26.40
CA ALA A 451 -3.32 22.37 -26.67
C ALA A 451 -4.49 23.33 -26.39
N LYS A 452 -5.73 22.83 -26.27
CA LYS A 452 -6.91 23.63 -25.94
C LYS A 452 -7.22 23.66 -24.44
N LEU A 453 -6.60 22.80 -23.64
CA LEU A 453 -6.85 22.74 -22.20
C LEU A 453 -6.11 23.86 -21.48
N ASN A 454 -6.61 24.24 -20.31
CA ASN A 454 -5.93 25.21 -19.46
C ASN A 454 -4.64 24.59 -18.89
N PRO A 455 -3.44 25.11 -19.22
CA PRO A 455 -2.17 24.55 -18.78
C PRO A 455 -1.92 24.67 -17.26
N THR A 456 -2.65 25.56 -16.58
CA THR A 456 -2.57 25.75 -15.12
C THR A 456 -3.44 24.75 -14.34
N ALA A 457 -4.42 24.13 -15.00
CA ALA A 457 -5.28 23.11 -14.41
C ALA A 457 -4.55 21.76 -14.31
N PRO A 458 -4.89 20.90 -13.34
CA PRO A 458 -4.31 19.57 -13.26
C PRO A 458 -4.77 18.71 -14.46
N LEU A 459 -3.81 18.02 -15.07
CA LEU A 459 -4.04 17.05 -16.14
C LEU A 459 -3.66 15.65 -15.65
N MET A 460 -4.50 14.64 -15.84
CA MET A 460 -4.18 13.24 -15.56
C MET A 460 -4.20 12.43 -16.86
N LEU A 461 -3.13 11.66 -17.12
CA LEU A 461 -2.95 10.90 -18.36
C LEU A 461 -2.84 9.41 -18.07
N ASP A 462 -3.67 8.61 -18.72
CA ASP A 462 -3.56 7.15 -18.79
C ASP A 462 -3.34 6.70 -20.24
N LEU A 463 -2.18 7.00 -20.83
CA LEU A 463 -1.86 6.63 -22.22
C LEU A 463 -0.71 5.61 -22.26
N PRO A 464 -1.00 4.30 -22.14
CA PRO A 464 0.03 3.27 -22.20
C PRO A 464 0.67 3.20 -23.59
N PHE A 465 1.98 2.98 -23.66
CA PHE A 465 2.74 2.84 -24.91
C PHE A 465 2.63 4.02 -25.90
N ALA A 466 2.14 5.18 -25.46
CA ALA A 466 2.20 6.39 -26.25
C ALA A 466 3.64 6.94 -26.16
N ASP A 467 4.34 6.95 -27.29
CA ASP A 467 5.66 7.56 -27.44
C ASP A 467 5.63 8.44 -28.70
N ASN A 468 5.36 9.73 -28.50
CA ASN A 468 5.17 10.67 -29.61
C ASN A 468 5.55 12.10 -29.20
N MET A 469 6.41 12.72 -30.01
CA MET A 469 6.89 14.08 -29.79
C MET A 469 5.78 15.14 -29.82
N ASP A 470 4.71 14.92 -30.59
CA ASP A 470 3.57 15.85 -30.67
C ASP A 470 2.81 15.93 -29.33
N ILE A 471 2.75 14.82 -28.57
CA ILE A 471 2.19 14.80 -27.22
C ILE A 471 3.13 15.55 -26.28
N LEU A 472 4.44 15.25 -26.30
CA LEU A 472 5.41 15.95 -25.46
C LEU A 472 5.35 17.47 -25.68
N SER A 473 5.35 17.93 -26.93
CA SER A 473 5.22 19.35 -27.27
C SER A 473 3.94 19.97 -26.73
N ALA A 474 2.81 19.25 -26.78
CA ALA A 474 1.56 19.73 -26.22
C ALA A 474 1.55 19.77 -24.68
N LEU A 475 2.37 18.94 -24.02
CA LEU A 475 2.48 18.90 -22.55
C LEU A 475 3.45 19.95 -22.00
N LEU A 476 4.37 20.51 -22.80
CA LEU A 476 5.34 21.52 -22.35
C LEU A 476 4.72 22.72 -21.60
N PRO A 477 3.55 23.26 -22.00
CA PRO A 477 2.96 24.40 -21.31
C PRO A 477 2.36 24.04 -19.95
N PHE A 478 2.05 22.76 -19.69
CA PHE A 478 1.32 22.37 -18.49
C PHE A 478 2.22 22.43 -17.25
N GLU A 479 1.70 23.06 -16.20
CA GLU A 479 2.40 23.14 -14.91
C GLU A 479 2.37 21.80 -14.17
N ARG A 480 1.30 21.01 -14.38
CA ARG A 480 0.98 19.82 -13.59
C ARG A 480 0.33 18.73 -14.43
N VAL A 481 1.11 17.69 -14.74
CA VAL A 481 0.64 16.52 -15.50
C VAL A 481 0.87 15.26 -14.68
N PHE A 482 -0.17 14.58 -14.23
CA PHE A 482 -0.14 13.31 -13.52
C PHE A 482 -0.22 12.17 -14.54
N ASN A 483 0.93 11.62 -14.96
CA ASN A 483 0.94 10.55 -15.95
C ASN A 483 0.97 9.17 -15.26
N LEU A 484 -0.09 8.38 -15.41
CA LEU A 484 -0.23 7.02 -14.85
C LEU A 484 0.64 5.97 -15.57
N ASN A 485 1.33 6.36 -16.64
CA ASN A 485 2.18 5.51 -17.46
C ASN A 485 3.59 6.10 -17.57
N THR A 486 4.27 5.81 -18.68
CA THR A 486 5.59 6.30 -19.04
C THR A 486 5.64 7.81 -19.16
N ALA A 487 6.63 8.43 -18.52
CA ALA A 487 6.88 9.86 -18.67
C ALA A 487 7.20 10.22 -20.12
N PHE A 488 6.56 11.27 -20.64
CA PHE A 488 6.95 11.87 -21.92
C PHE A 488 8.18 12.78 -21.77
N GLY A 489 8.42 13.31 -20.57
CA GLY A 489 9.54 14.20 -20.25
C GLY A 489 9.15 15.68 -20.14
N ALA A 490 7.86 16.01 -20.00
CA ALA A 490 7.45 17.42 -19.86
C ALA A 490 7.84 17.97 -18.47
N PRO A 491 8.20 19.28 -18.34
CA PRO A 491 8.68 19.84 -17.08
C PRO A 491 7.71 19.69 -15.89
N GLY A 492 6.41 19.87 -16.13
CA GLY A 492 5.33 19.71 -15.13
C GLY A 492 4.87 18.27 -14.89
N GLU A 493 5.49 17.30 -15.56
CA GLU A 493 5.03 15.91 -15.53
C GLU A 493 5.49 15.14 -14.30
N ILE A 494 4.53 14.67 -13.53
CA ILE A 494 4.66 13.75 -12.42
C ILE A 494 4.25 12.38 -12.93
N CYS A 495 5.24 11.61 -13.34
CA CYS A 495 5.05 10.21 -13.72
C CYS A 495 4.78 9.35 -12.48
N ILE A 496 3.64 8.69 -12.50
CA ILE A 496 3.19 7.63 -11.62
C ILE A 496 3.51 6.31 -12.34
N ALA A 497 4.81 6.09 -12.52
CA ALA A 497 5.48 4.82 -12.79
C ALA A 497 5.75 4.29 -14.24
N TYR A 498 6.90 4.67 -14.80
CA TYR A 498 7.56 4.15 -16.04
C TYR A 498 7.88 2.63 -16.15
N GLU A 499 8.58 1.99 -15.20
CA GLU A 499 9.26 0.69 -15.48
C GLU A 499 8.41 -0.59 -15.71
N TYR A 500 7.17 -0.69 -15.24
CA TYR A 500 6.48 -2.00 -15.24
C TYR A 500 5.66 -2.30 -16.50
N TYR A 501 5.29 -1.26 -17.25
CA TYR A 501 4.56 -1.45 -18.50
C TYR A 501 5.47 -2.11 -19.58
N ALA A 502 6.78 -1.85 -19.55
CA ALA A 502 7.77 -2.46 -20.44
C ALA A 502 8.15 -3.91 -20.08
N LEU A 503 8.11 -4.26 -18.79
CA LEU A 503 8.42 -5.61 -18.28
C LEU A 503 7.30 -6.62 -18.56
N PHE A 504 6.05 -6.15 -18.58
CA PHE A 504 4.87 -6.98 -18.79
C PHE A 504 4.72 -7.47 -20.25
N THR A 505 5.09 -6.61 -21.19
CA THR A 505 5.11 -6.90 -22.64
C THR A 505 6.19 -7.90 -23.04
N MET A 506 7.28 -8.03 -22.27
CA MET A 506 8.42 -8.87 -22.66
C MET A 506 8.45 -10.28 -22.06
N ASN A 507 7.74 -10.56 -20.96
CA ASN A 507 7.97 -11.78 -20.16
C ASN A 507 6.83 -12.80 -20.09
N THR A 508 5.80 -12.69 -20.94
CA THR A 508 4.68 -13.66 -20.91
C THR A 508 4.70 -14.55 -22.15
N PRO A 509 5.34 -15.73 -22.10
CA PRO A 509 5.22 -16.72 -23.16
C PRO A 509 3.80 -17.29 -23.08
N ASN A 510 3.01 -17.07 -24.12
CA ASN A 510 1.57 -17.37 -24.24
C ASN A 510 0.64 -16.30 -23.65
N TRP A 511 0.61 -15.11 -24.27
CA TRP A 511 -0.55 -14.36 -24.80
C TRP A 511 -1.96 -14.60 -24.21
N ASN A 512 -2.07 -14.87 -22.92
CA ASN A 512 -3.32 -15.09 -22.21
C ASN A 512 -3.39 -14.12 -21.04
N PHE A 513 -3.45 -12.84 -21.37
CA PHE A 513 -3.73 -11.79 -20.41
C PHE A 513 -5.25 -11.69 -20.27
N GLY A 514 -5.82 -12.51 -19.39
CA GLY A 514 -7.12 -12.18 -18.84
C GLY A 514 -7.00 -10.81 -18.18
N ILE A 515 -7.86 -9.86 -18.56
CA ILE A 515 -8.01 -8.49 -18.01
C ILE A 515 -8.36 -8.48 -16.50
N TRP A 516 -8.21 -9.63 -15.83
CA TRP A 516 -8.54 -9.91 -14.44
C TRP A 516 -7.43 -10.69 -13.72
N SER A 517 -6.17 -10.64 -14.22
CA SER A 517 -5.08 -11.47 -13.68
C SER A 517 -4.39 -10.86 -12.45
N ARG A 518 -3.72 -11.74 -11.66
CA ARG A 518 -2.98 -11.42 -10.42
C ARG A 518 -2.00 -10.26 -10.54
N TYR A 519 -1.51 -9.95 -11.75
CA TYR A 519 -0.55 -8.88 -12.02
C TYR A 519 -1.11 -7.45 -11.97
N SER A 520 -2.44 -7.32 -11.82
CA SER A 520 -3.13 -6.07 -11.50
C SER A 520 -2.65 -5.40 -10.19
N ASP A 521 -1.93 -6.12 -9.30
CA ASP A 521 -1.36 -5.64 -8.01
C ASP A 521 -0.51 -4.35 -8.10
N SER A 522 -0.07 -4.00 -9.30
CA SER A 522 0.65 -2.77 -9.61
C SER A 522 -0.15 -1.48 -9.36
N ALA A 523 -1.45 -1.44 -9.65
CA ALA A 523 -2.26 -0.24 -9.46
C ALA A 523 -2.46 0.11 -7.97
N ALA A 524 -2.39 -0.87 -7.07
CA ALA A 524 -2.48 -0.70 -5.61
C ALA A 524 -1.37 0.10 -4.99
N GLN A 525 -0.17 -0.31 -5.36
CA GLN A 525 1.06 0.22 -4.84
C GLN A 525 1.22 1.66 -5.36
N ARG A 526 0.95 1.86 -6.66
CA ARG A 526 0.94 3.16 -7.34
C ARG A 526 -0.08 4.16 -6.78
N PHE A 527 -1.18 3.65 -6.23
CA PHE A 527 -2.27 4.44 -5.70
C PHE A 527 -1.98 4.96 -4.27
N GLY A 528 -1.44 4.11 -3.39
CA GLY A 528 -0.93 4.56 -2.09
C GLY A 528 0.22 5.57 -2.24
N GLU A 529 1.13 5.31 -3.18
CA GLU A 529 2.20 6.25 -3.55
C GLU A 529 1.67 7.58 -4.10
N PHE A 530 0.56 7.56 -4.86
CA PHE A 530 -0.09 8.77 -5.36
C PHE A 530 -0.65 9.64 -4.22
N LEU A 531 -1.37 9.06 -3.25
CA LEU A 531 -1.85 9.81 -2.07
C LEU A 531 -0.70 10.39 -1.25
N ASP A 532 0.33 9.59 -0.99
CA ASP A 532 1.47 10.04 -0.19
C ASP A 532 2.25 11.15 -0.91
N ARG A 533 2.40 11.05 -2.23
CA ARG A 533 3.01 12.10 -3.06
C ARG A 533 2.19 13.37 -3.08
N LEU A 534 0.87 13.29 -3.20
CA LEU A 534 0.02 14.46 -3.19
C LEU A 534 -0.04 15.13 -1.81
N ARG A 535 -0.10 14.36 -0.72
CA ARG A 535 0.06 14.88 0.67
C ARG A 535 1.36 15.65 0.85
N ALA A 536 2.46 15.11 0.31
CA ALA A 536 3.73 15.81 0.31
C ALA A 536 3.67 17.11 -0.52
N PHE A 537 3.04 17.11 -1.70
CA PHE A 537 2.90 18.32 -2.51
C PHE A 537 2.07 19.42 -1.85
N GLN A 538 1.03 19.06 -1.09
CA GLN A 538 0.24 20.03 -0.34
C GLN A 538 0.96 20.61 0.86
N SER A 539 1.60 19.76 1.68
CA SER A 539 2.41 20.22 2.80
C SER A 539 3.53 21.18 2.32
N LEU A 540 4.07 20.94 1.13
CA LEU A 540 5.01 21.84 0.47
C LEU A 540 4.38 23.16 0.04
N ALA A 541 3.19 23.14 -0.57
CA ALA A 541 2.48 24.36 -0.97
C ALA A 541 2.15 25.23 0.25
N GLU A 542 1.62 24.63 1.33
CA GLU A 542 1.28 25.31 2.58
C GLU A 542 2.51 25.95 3.25
N SER A 543 3.64 25.23 3.28
CA SER A 543 4.91 25.75 3.83
C SER A 543 5.49 26.93 3.04
N SER A 544 5.15 27.06 1.76
CA SER A 544 5.60 28.17 0.90
C SER A 544 4.70 29.40 0.96
N SER A 545 3.42 29.24 1.33
CA SER A 545 2.47 30.34 1.55
C SER A 545 2.53 30.94 2.96
N GLY A 546 3.12 30.25 3.94
CA GLY A 546 3.31 30.74 5.31
C GLY A 546 4.55 31.62 5.54
N GLY A 547 5.33 31.91 4.49
CA GLY A 547 6.55 32.74 4.54
C GLY A 547 6.37 34.18 4.06
N ALA A 548 5.14 34.62 3.83
CA ALA A 548 4.79 36.00 3.50
C ALA A 548 3.86 36.59 4.57
N ALA A 549 4.40 36.76 5.77
CA ALA A 549 3.94 37.70 6.78
C ALA A 549 5.16 38.27 7.50
#